data_AF-A0A947C3C9-F1
#
_entry.id   AF-A0A947C3C9-F1
#
_cell.length_a   1.000
_cell.length_b   1.000
_cell.length_c   1.000
_cell.angle_alpha   90.00
_cell.angle_beta   90.00
_cell.angle_gamma   90.00
#
_symmetry.space_group_name_H-M   'P 1'
#
loop_
_entity.id
_entity.type
_entity.pdbx_description
1 polymer ?
#
loop_
_entity_poly.entity_id
_entity_poly.type
_entity_poly.pdbx_seq_one_letter_code
_entity_poly.pdbx_strand_id
1 'polypeptide(L)'
;FSGRAAADRNRTLWSSFALRGPRHGAFFSGDTGLTPEYEQIAHRLGPFDLVMLEVGAFHPAWGHIHLGPDNALEALKLLGGGSFLPVHWGTFDLAIHDWDQPAERLVEIAPSLDTHLLMPMIGAPIEPSRVEGVDTWWRAISSLERRAPRERPDDAPEQLIPIGDPID
;
A
#
# COMPACT_ATOMS: atom_id res chain seq x y z
N PHE A 1 -8.07 8.86 11.15
CA PHE A 1 -7.36 9.47 12.29
C PHE A 1 -6.43 10.54 11.73
N SER A 2 -6.01 11.54 12.49
CA SER A 2 -5.14 12.62 12.00
C SER A 2 -4.17 12.99 13.11
N GLY A 3 -2.96 13.48 12.80
CA GLY A 3 -2.13 14.14 13.82
C GLY A 3 -0.77 14.64 13.36
N ARG A 4 -0.29 15.72 14.00
CA ARG A 4 1.09 16.24 14.04
C ARG A 4 1.38 16.95 15.39
N ALA A 5 1.84 16.15 16.38
CA ALA A 5 2.34 16.49 17.73
C ALA A 5 1.34 16.40 18.92
N ALA A 6 1.86 16.48 20.16
CA ALA A 6 1.26 15.91 21.38
C ALA A 6 -0.17 16.36 21.74
N ALA A 7 -0.72 17.41 21.13
CA ALA A 7 -2.04 17.96 21.45
C ALA A 7 -2.98 18.15 20.25
N ASP A 8 -2.71 17.56 19.07
CA ASP A 8 -3.44 17.89 17.82
C ASP A 8 -4.14 16.72 17.11
N ARG A 9 -4.36 15.60 17.81
CA ARG A 9 -5.09 14.45 17.24
C ARG A 9 -6.48 14.85 16.73
N ASN A 10 -6.84 14.36 15.54
CA ASN A 10 -8.13 14.56 14.86
C ASN A 10 -8.52 16.03 14.55
N ARG A 11 -7.55 16.94 14.43
CA ARG A 11 -7.83 18.33 14.03
C ARG A 11 -7.99 18.53 12.52
N THR A 12 -7.55 17.57 11.69
CA THR A 12 -7.78 17.57 10.25
C THR A 12 -8.54 16.31 9.82
N LEU A 13 -9.33 16.44 8.76
CA LEU A 13 -10.00 15.30 8.15
C LEU A 13 -8.99 14.39 7.43
N TRP A 14 -9.38 13.13 7.30
CA TRP A 14 -8.83 12.18 6.34
C TRP A 14 -9.92 11.90 5.29
N SER A 15 -9.51 11.53 4.09
CA SER A 15 -10.45 11.34 2.97
C SER A 15 -9.91 10.37 1.95
N SER A 16 -10.82 9.63 1.33
CA SER A 16 -10.62 9.02 0.02
C SER A 16 -10.94 10.01 -1.10
N PHE A 17 -10.52 9.67 -2.31
CA PHE A 17 -10.81 10.45 -3.52
C PHE A 17 -11.48 9.58 -4.58
N ALA A 18 -12.58 10.08 -5.15
CA ALA A 18 -13.16 9.56 -6.38
C ALA A 18 -12.88 10.56 -7.51
N LEU A 19 -12.13 10.13 -8.52
CA LEU A 19 -11.80 10.94 -9.69
C LEU A 19 -12.69 10.47 -10.85
N ARG A 20 -13.50 11.37 -11.42
CA ARG A 20 -14.41 11.04 -12.52
C ARG A 20 -14.15 11.93 -13.73
N GLY A 21 -13.79 11.28 -14.83
CA GLY A 21 -13.79 11.88 -16.16
C GLY A 21 -15.05 11.53 -16.96
N PRO A 22 -15.15 12.01 -18.21
CA PRO A 22 -16.28 11.69 -19.10
C PRO A 22 -16.38 10.21 -19.49
N ARG A 23 -15.28 9.45 -19.40
CA ARG A 23 -15.20 8.04 -19.82
C ARG A 23 -14.75 7.07 -18.74
N HIS A 24 -13.95 7.54 -17.78
CA HIS A 24 -13.34 6.68 -16.78
C HIS A 24 -13.48 7.26 -15.37
N GLY A 25 -13.55 6.38 -14.39
CA GLY A 25 -13.54 6.68 -12.96
C GLY A 25 -12.42 5.94 -12.24
N ALA A 26 -11.80 6.59 -11.25
CA ALA A 26 -10.83 5.97 -10.36
C ALA A 26 -11.15 6.27 -8.90
N PHE A 27 -10.90 5.30 -8.03
CA PHE A 27 -11.01 5.44 -6.57
C PHE A 27 -9.65 5.29 -5.92
N PHE A 28 -9.29 6.20 -5.02
CA PHE A 28 -8.11 6.12 -4.17
C PHE A 28 -8.53 6.20 -2.70
N SER A 29 -8.24 5.16 -1.91
CA SER A 29 -8.71 5.07 -0.53
C SER A 29 -8.03 6.06 0.42
N GLY A 30 -6.74 6.34 0.21
CA GLY A 30 -5.86 6.72 1.31
C GLY A 30 -5.75 5.59 2.34
N ASP A 31 -5.36 5.94 3.57
CA ASP A 31 -5.25 4.99 4.68
C ASP A 31 -6.60 4.87 5.40
N THR A 32 -7.12 3.66 5.55
CA THR A 32 -8.49 3.40 6.00
C THR A 32 -8.71 1.95 6.48
N GLY A 33 -9.82 1.73 7.17
CA GLY A 33 -10.30 0.39 7.50
C GLY A 33 -11.29 -0.19 6.50
N LEU A 34 -11.64 -1.46 6.72
CA LEU A 34 -12.81 -2.08 6.11
C LEU A 34 -14.08 -1.50 6.73
N THR A 35 -15.00 -1.05 5.88
CA THR A 35 -16.18 -0.30 6.32
C THR A 35 -17.33 -0.44 5.31
N PRO A 36 -18.60 -0.52 5.73
CA PRO A 36 -19.73 -0.69 4.80
C PRO A 36 -19.97 0.53 3.89
N GLU A 37 -19.39 1.69 4.20
CA GLU A 37 -19.50 2.92 3.42
C GLU A 37 -18.97 2.77 1.99
N TYR A 38 -18.14 1.77 1.71
CA TYR A 38 -17.73 1.44 0.34
C TYR A 38 -18.92 1.17 -0.59
N GLU A 39 -19.98 0.52 -0.11
CA GLU A 39 -21.19 0.28 -0.90
C GLU A 39 -21.89 1.60 -1.24
N GLN A 40 -21.92 2.54 -0.28
CA GLN A 40 -22.52 3.86 -0.50
C GLN A 40 -21.69 4.69 -1.48
N ILE A 41 -20.36 4.58 -1.42
CA ILE A 41 -19.45 5.20 -2.37
C ILE A 41 -19.68 4.62 -3.77
N ALA A 42 -19.75 3.30 -3.90
CA ALA A 42 -20.03 2.62 -5.18
C ALA A 42 -21.35 3.09 -5.78
N HIS A 43 -22.41 3.09 -4.97
CA HIS A 43 -23.74 3.50 -5.41
C HIS A 43 -23.79 4.97 -5.88
N ARG A 44 -23.08 5.87 -5.19
CA ARG A 44 -23.13 7.31 -5.49
C ARG A 44 -22.15 7.74 -6.58
N LEU A 45 -20.97 7.13 -6.62
CA LEU A 45 -19.82 7.63 -7.36
C LEU A 45 -19.24 6.63 -8.36
N GLY A 46 -19.63 5.36 -8.30
CA GLY A 46 -19.22 4.34 -9.26
C GLY A 46 -19.93 4.44 -10.62
N PRO A 47 -19.65 3.48 -11.53
CA PRO A 47 -18.59 2.46 -11.41
C PRO A 47 -17.18 3.06 -11.50
N PHE A 48 -16.18 2.31 -11.02
CA PHE A 48 -14.76 2.67 -11.13
C PHE A 48 -14.04 1.67 -12.05
N ASP A 49 -13.24 2.19 -12.98
CA ASP A 49 -12.38 1.37 -13.85
C ASP A 49 -11.09 0.94 -13.11
N LEU A 50 -10.62 1.80 -12.20
CA LEU A 50 -9.43 1.61 -11.38
C LEU A 50 -9.74 1.86 -9.90
N VAL A 51 -9.36 0.92 -9.05
CA VAL A 51 -9.48 1.01 -7.60
C VAL A 51 -8.11 0.84 -6.97
N MET A 52 -7.68 1.83 -6.19
CA MET A 52 -6.42 1.86 -5.47
C MET A 52 -6.67 1.78 -3.97
N LEU A 53 -6.26 0.66 -3.37
CA LEU A 53 -6.46 0.37 -1.94
C LEU A 53 -5.13 0.02 -1.29
N GLU A 54 -4.93 0.49 -0.06
CA GLU A 54 -3.74 0.13 0.71
C GLU A 54 -3.73 -1.36 1.08
N VAL A 55 -2.53 -1.96 1.06
CA VAL A 55 -2.36 -3.38 1.43
C VAL A 55 -1.20 -3.63 2.38
N GLY A 56 -0.26 -2.68 2.53
CA GLY A 56 0.80 -2.75 3.53
C GLY A 56 0.44 -2.05 4.84
N ALA A 57 1.43 -1.91 5.73
CA ALA A 57 1.27 -1.33 7.06
C ALA A 57 0.13 -1.98 7.89
N PHE A 58 -0.09 -3.29 7.72
CA PHE A 58 -1.26 -3.97 8.26
C PHE A 58 -0.91 -4.96 9.39
N HIS A 59 -1.91 -5.24 10.22
CA HIS A 59 -1.91 -6.35 11.18
C HIS A 59 -3.37 -6.80 11.36
N PRO A 60 -3.66 -8.08 11.64
CA PRO A 60 -5.03 -8.55 11.85
C PRO A 60 -5.84 -7.75 12.88
N ALA A 61 -5.17 -7.16 13.88
CA ALA A 61 -5.80 -6.30 14.89
C ALA A 61 -6.11 -4.87 14.42
N TRP A 62 -5.71 -4.49 13.20
CA TRP A 62 -5.77 -3.12 12.68
C TRP A 62 -6.76 -2.96 11.51
N GLY A 63 -7.58 -3.98 11.21
CA GLY A 63 -8.48 -3.98 10.03
C GLY A 63 -9.47 -2.80 9.94
N HIS A 64 -9.71 -2.09 11.03
CA HIS A 64 -10.55 -0.87 11.07
C HIS A 64 -9.79 0.44 10.77
N ILE A 65 -8.47 0.37 10.61
CA ILE A 65 -7.60 1.53 10.36
C ILE A 65 -6.62 1.32 9.21
N HIS A 66 -6.20 0.07 8.96
CA HIS A 66 -5.41 -0.35 7.81
C HIS A 66 -6.01 -1.62 7.22
N LEU A 67 -6.34 -1.59 5.93
CA LEU A 67 -7.01 -2.70 5.26
C LEU A 67 -6.18 -3.99 5.31
N GLY A 68 -4.96 -3.95 4.77
CA GLY A 68 -4.24 -5.17 4.42
C GLY A 68 -4.84 -5.87 3.19
N PRO A 69 -4.19 -6.94 2.67
CA PRO A 69 -4.54 -7.54 1.39
C PRO A 69 -5.96 -8.16 1.36
N ASP A 70 -6.34 -8.89 2.40
CA ASP A 70 -7.62 -9.60 2.44
C ASP A 70 -8.81 -8.63 2.51
N ASN A 71 -8.74 -7.63 3.39
CA ASN A 71 -9.80 -6.62 3.49
C ASN A 71 -9.82 -5.68 2.28
N ALA A 72 -8.68 -5.43 1.62
CA ALA A 72 -8.66 -4.64 0.40
C ALA A 72 -9.47 -5.31 -0.71
N LEU A 73 -9.42 -6.64 -0.83
CA LEU A 73 -10.24 -7.37 -1.81
C LEU A 73 -11.73 -7.36 -1.46
N GLU A 74 -12.08 -7.42 -0.16
CA GLU A 74 -13.47 -7.23 0.24
C GLU A 74 -13.95 -5.80 -0.03
N ALA A 75 -13.11 -4.79 0.26
CA ALA A 75 -13.42 -3.39 -0.05
C ALA A 75 -13.58 -3.16 -1.56
N LEU A 76 -12.72 -3.77 -2.40
CA LEU A 76 -12.85 -3.76 -3.86
C LEU A 76 -14.20 -4.32 -4.31
N LYS A 77 -14.64 -5.44 -3.74
CA LYS A 77 -15.95 -6.04 -4.02
C LYS A 77 -17.10 -5.11 -3.61
N LEU A 78 -17.04 -4.50 -2.42
CA LEU A 78 -18.04 -3.53 -1.95
C LEU A 78 -18.07 -2.26 -2.83
N LEU A 79 -16.93 -1.88 -3.41
CA LEU A 79 -16.80 -0.80 -4.39
C LEU A 79 -17.37 -1.14 -5.78
N GLY A 80 -17.79 -2.40 -6.00
CA GLY A 80 -18.34 -2.88 -7.27
C GLY A 80 -17.30 -3.47 -8.22
N GLY A 81 -16.07 -3.72 -7.76
CA GLY A 81 -14.98 -4.31 -8.56
C GLY A 81 -14.16 -3.26 -9.32
N GLY A 82 -13.70 -3.62 -10.52
CA GLY A 82 -12.76 -2.84 -11.32
C GLY A 82 -11.34 -3.40 -11.27
N SER A 83 -10.42 -2.77 -11.99
CA SER A 83 -9.01 -3.16 -11.94
C SER A 83 -8.40 -2.71 -10.62
N PHE A 84 -7.72 -3.60 -9.92
CA PHE A 84 -7.20 -3.36 -8.58
C PHE A 84 -5.70 -3.06 -8.60
N LEU A 85 -5.32 -1.85 -8.17
CA LEU A 85 -3.93 -1.45 -7.96
C LEU A 85 -3.63 -1.37 -6.46
N PRO A 86 -2.98 -2.38 -5.84
CA PRO A 86 -2.54 -2.29 -4.46
C PRO A 86 -1.51 -1.18 -4.26
N VAL A 87 -1.72 -0.36 -3.24
CA VAL A 87 -0.82 0.72 -2.84
C VAL A 87 -0.34 0.52 -1.40
N HIS A 88 0.52 1.42 -0.90
CA HIS A 88 0.97 1.44 0.50
C HIS A 88 1.82 0.22 0.92
N TRP A 89 2.52 -0.43 -0.02
CA TRP A 89 3.46 -1.54 0.24
C TRP A 89 4.79 -1.32 -0.51
N GLY A 90 5.83 -2.04 -0.11
CA GLY A 90 7.13 -2.03 -0.80
C GLY A 90 7.93 -0.72 -0.71
N THR A 91 7.62 0.16 0.25
CA THR A 91 8.29 1.47 0.38
C THR A 91 8.85 1.75 1.79
N PHE A 92 8.05 1.55 2.86
CA PHE A 92 8.44 1.83 4.24
C PHE A 92 8.13 0.66 5.16
N ASP A 93 9.01 0.44 6.15
CA ASP A 93 8.80 -0.52 7.24
C ASP A 93 7.97 0.14 8.36
N LEU A 94 6.67 -0.15 8.36
CA LEU A 94 5.67 0.43 9.27
C LEU A 94 4.84 -0.63 10.00
N ALA A 95 5.16 -1.91 9.85
CA ALA A 95 4.40 -3.01 10.42
C ALA A 95 5.28 -4.26 10.62
N ILE A 96 4.71 -5.31 11.19
CA ILE A 96 5.44 -6.53 11.62
C ILE A 96 5.54 -7.57 10.48
N HIS A 97 4.89 -7.30 9.35
CA HIS A 97 4.90 -8.19 8.18
C HIS A 97 6.19 -8.00 7.36
N ASP A 98 6.64 -9.05 6.68
CA ASP A 98 7.72 -8.92 5.70
C ASP A 98 7.29 -7.95 4.58
N TRP A 99 8.25 -7.24 3.98
CA TRP A 99 7.94 -6.14 3.05
C TRP A 99 7.15 -6.60 1.81
N ASP A 100 7.37 -7.83 1.35
CA ASP A 100 6.71 -8.46 0.20
C ASP A 100 5.48 -9.31 0.57
N GLN A 101 5.25 -9.54 1.87
CA GLN A 101 4.12 -10.35 2.36
C GLN A 101 2.74 -9.88 1.84
N PRO A 102 2.41 -8.57 1.80
CA PRO A 102 1.15 -8.12 1.21
C PRO A 102 0.97 -8.53 -0.24
N ALA A 103 2.05 -8.41 -1.04
CA ALA A 103 2.03 -8.71 -2.47
C ALA A 103 1.90 -10.20 -2.74
N GLU A 104 2.65 -11.03 -1.99
CA GLU A 104 2.51 -12.48 -2.05
C GLU A 104 1.09 -12.93 -1.72
N ARG A 105 0.49 -12.34 -0.68
CA ARG A 105 -0.87 -12.69 -0.28
C ARG A 105 -1.88 -12.34 -1.37
N LEU A 106 -1.76 -11.20 -2.04
CA LEU A 106 -2.65 -10.84 -3.14
C LEU A 106 -2.51 -11.80 -4.33
N VAL A 107 -1.29 -12.15 -4.72
CA VAL A 107 -1.05 -13.08 -5.83
C VAL A 107 -1.64 -14.47 -5.53
N GLU A 108 -1.61 -14.89 -4.27
CA GLU A 108 -2.21 -16.15 -3.83
C GLU A 108 -3.74 -16.16 -4.01
N ILE A 109 -4.43 -15.09 -3.60
CA ILE A 109 -5.89 -15.09 -3.48
C ILE A 109 -6.64 -14.47 -4.65
N ALA A 110 -6.06 -13.49 -5.35
CA ALA A 110 -6.73 -12.76 -6.43
C ALA A 110 -7.27 -13.66 -7.57
N PRO A 111 -6.58 -14.74 -7.99
CA PRO A 111 -7.11 -15.65 -9.01
C PRO A 111 -8.41 -16.33 -8.58
N SER A 112 -8.55 -16.69 -7.30
CA SER A 112 -9.77 -17.35 -6.79
C SER A 112 -10.99 -16.42 -6.77
N LEU A 113 -10.75 -15.11 -6.81
CA LEU A 113 -11.76 -14.06 -6.77
C LEU A 113 -11.97 -13.40 -8.14
N ASP A 114 -11.36 -13.94 -9.20
CA ASP A 114 -11.37 -13.37 -10.56
C ASP A 114 -11.01 -11.87 -10.58
N THR A 115 -10.07 -11.48 -9.71
CA THR A 115 -9.68 -10.08 -9.54
C THR A 115 -8.63 -9.69 -10.56
N HIS A 116 -8.92 -8.66 -11.35
CA HIS A 116 -7.95 -8.07 -12.26
C HIS A 116 -6.92 -7.23 -11.49
N LEU A 117 -5.81 -7.87 -11.10
CA LEU A 117 -4.78 -7.31 -10.25
C LEU A 117 -3.66 -6.63 -11.05
N LEU A 118 -3.36 -5.37 -10.72
CA LEU A 118 -2.35 -4.54 -11.37
C LEU A 118 -1.14 -4.38 -10.45
N MET A 119 0.00 -4.99 -10.76
CA MET A 119 1.20 -4.89 -9.91
C MET A 119 2.45 -4.48 -10.71
N PRO A 120 2.47 -3.26 -11.28
CA PRO A 120 3.66 -2.78 -11.97
C PRO A 120 4.85 -2.68 -11.02
N MET A 121 6.05 -2.71 -11.60
CA MET A 121 7.25 -2.29 -10.88
C MET A 121 7.10 -0.84 -10.43
N ILE A 122 7.55 -0.53 -9.21
CA ILE A 122 7.50 0.83 -8.66
C ILE A 122 8.15 1.81 -9.65
N GLY A 123 7.41 2.88 -9.98
CA GLY A 123 7.84 3.90 -10.95
C GLY A 123 7.49 3.61 -12.41
N ALA A 124 7.02 2.42 -12.76
CA ALA A 124 6.60 2.10 -14.12
C ALA A 124 5.19 2.66 -14.44
N PRO A 125 4.98 3.25 -15.63
CA PRO A 125 3.65 3.64 -16.07
C PRO A 125 2.81 2.42 -16.44
N ILE A 126 1.50 2.49 -16.23
CA ILE A 126 0.55 1.45 -16.65
C ILE A 126 -0.64 2.05 -17.39
N GLU A 127 -1.16 1.26 -18.33
CA GLU A 127 -2.50 1.43 -18.87
C GLU A 127 -3.34 0.28 -18.32
N PRO A 128 -4.21 0.50 -17.30
CA PRO A 128 -4.94 -0.55 -16.61
C PRO A 128 -5.65 -1.52 -17.55
N SER A 129 -6.24 -1.02 -18.63
CA SER A 129 -7.00 -1.82 -19.60
C SER A 129 -6.16 -2.80 -20.45
N ARG A 130 -4.83 -2.70 -20.40
CA ARG A 130 -3.89 -3.49 -21.21
C ARG A 130 -3.03 -4.46 -20.39
N VAL A 131 -3.24 -4.51 -19.08
CA VAL A 131 -2.55 -5.48 -18.22
C VAL A 131 -3.28 -6.81 -18.34
N GLU A 132 -2.56 -7.90 -18.61
CA GLU A 132 -3.14 -9.24 -18.77
C GLU A 132 -2.73 -10.19 -17.64
N GLY A 133 -1.81 -9.77 -16.77
CA GLY A 133 -1.29 -10.59 -15.69
C GLY A 133 -0.39 -9.82 -14.73
N VAL A 134 0.12 -10.55 -13.73
CA VAL A 134 0.93 -10.01 -12.65
C VAL A 134 2.39 -10.42 -12.82
N ASP A 135 3.26 -9.43 -12.95
CA ASP A 135 4.71 -9.62 -12.86
C ASP A 135 5.15 -9.58 -11.39
N THR A 136 5.69 -10.69 -10.89
CA THR A 136 6.13 -10.82 -9.49
C THR A 136 7.56 -10.30 -9.27
N TRP A 137 7.84 -9.09 -9.74
CA TRP A 137 9.18 -8.49 -9.77
C TRP A 137 9.85 -8.40 -8.40
N TRP A 138 9.07 -8.26 -7.32
CA TRP A 138 9.57 -8.18 -5.95
C TRP A 138 10.30 -9.46 -5.54
N ARG A 139 9.89 -10.64 -6.04
CA ARG A 139 10.54 -11.92 -5.72
C ARG A 139 12.01 -11.94 -6.17
N ALA A 140 12.32 -11.29 -7.30
CA ALA A 140 13.69 -11.14 -7.76
C ALA A 140 14.52 -10.31 -6.77
N ILE A 141 13.94 -9.24 -6.23
CA ILE A 141 14.58 -8.37 -5.21
C ILE A 141 14.77 -9.13 -3.90
N SER A 142 13.72 -9.80 -3.37
CA SER A 142 13.83 -10.61 -2.13
C SER A 142 14.84 -11.76 -2.27
N SER A 143 15.06 -12.27 -3.49
CA SER A 143 16.10 -13.27 -3.76
C SER A 143 17.52 -12.69 -3.70
N LEU A 144 17.70 -11.44 -4.12
CA LEU A 144 18.98 -10.73 -4.05
C LEU A 144 19.33 -10.39 -2.61
N GLU A 145 18.37 -9.89 -1.83
CA GLU A 145 18.57 -9.57 -0.40
C GLU A 145 18.99 -10.81 0.41
N ARG A 146 18.36 -11.96 0.17
CA ARG A 146 18.71 -13.22 0.85
C ARG A 146 20.11 -13.74 0.50
N ARG A 147 20.68 -13.31 -0.64
CA ARG A 147 22.03 -13.69 -1.09
C ARG A 147 23.10 -12.70 -0.65
N ALA A 148 22.73 -11.46 -0.32
CA ALA A 148 23.67 -10.46 0.15
C ALA A 148 24.15 -10.81 1.58
N PRO A 149 25.44 -10.63 1.89
CA PRO A 149 25.91 -10.68 3.28
C PRO A 149 25.15 -9.64 4.09
N ARG A 150 24.55 -10.04 5.23
CA ARG A 150 24.03 -9.07 6.20
C ARG A 150 25.23 -8.35 6.82
N GLU A 151 25.52 -7.14 6.37
CA GLU A 151 26.38 -6.24 7.14
C GLU A 151 25.69 -5.97 8.48
N ARG A 152 26.39 -6.26 9.58
CA ARG A 152 25.88 -5.93 10.90
C ARG A 152 26.05 -4.43 11.11
N PRO A 153 25.13 -3.74 11.79
CA PRO A 153 25.27 -2.33 12.12
C PRO A 153 26.59 -1.98 12.82
N ASP A 154 27.20 -2.96 13.52
CA ASP A 154 28.47 -2.81 14.25
C ASP A 154 29.73 -2.87 13.38
N ASP A 155 29.62 -3.17 12.08
CA ASP A 155 30.80 -3.31 11.20
C ASP A 155 31.21 -1.98 10.51
N ALA A 156 30.53 -0.86 10.81
CA ALA A 156 30.92 0.47 10.34
C ALA A 156 32.11 1.01 11.16
N PRO A 157 33.23 1.42 10.53
CA PRO A 157 34.36 1.97 11.28
C PRO A 157 33.95 3.30 11.93
N GLU A 158 34.07 3.39 13.26
CA GLU A 158 33.93 4.62 14.04
C GLU A 158 34.94 5.66 13.53
N GLN A 159 34.53 6.51 12.59
CA GLN A 159 35.23 7.76 12.33
C GLN A 159 34.77 8.78 13.38
N LEU A 160 35.41 8.73 14.54
CA LEU A 160 35.36 9.80 15.55
C LEU A 160 35.87 11.09 14.92
N ILE A 161 34.96 12.02 14.65
CA ILE A 161 35.29 13.41 14.33
C ILE A 161 35.75 14.07 15.64
N PRO A 162 36.99 14.61 15.73
CA PRO A 162 37.43 15.28 16.96
C PRO A 162 36.65 16.58 17.14
N ILE A 163 35.97 16.70 18.28
CA ILE A 163 35.35 17.94 18.73
C ILE A 163 36.49 18.90 19.09
N GLY A 164 36.53 20.06 18.41
CA GLY A 164 37.55 21.08 18.58
C GLY A 164 37.61 21.66 19.99
N ASP A 165 38.81 22.07 20.38
CA ASP A 165 39.17 22.63 21.69
C ASP A 165 38.35 23.88 22.08
N PRO A 166 38.17 24.15 23.39
CA PRO A 166 37.41 25.29 23.87
C PRO A 166 38.15 26.60 23.61
N ILE A 167 37.41 27.64 23.23
CA ILE A 167 37.90 29.00 23.05
C ILE A 167 37.96 29.69 24.42
N ASP A 168 39.10 30.31 24.73
CA ASP A 168 39.37 31.20 25.89
C ASP A 168 38.41 32.39 26.00
#